data_AF-A0A916ZHK3-F1
#
_entry.id   AF-A0A916ZHK3-F1
#
_cell.length_a   1.000
_cell.length_b   1.000
_cell.length_c   1.000
_cell.angle_alpha   90.00
_cell.angle_beta   90.00
_cell.angle_gamma   90.00
#
_symmetry.space_group_name_H-M   'P 1'
#
loop_
_entity.id
_entity.type
_entity.pdbx_description
1 polymer ?
#
loop_
_entity_poly.entity_id
_entity_poly.type
_entity_poly.pdbx_seq_one_letter_code
_entity_poly.pdbx_strand_id
1 'polypeptide(L)' 'MANAHLATLNARHAALDASVVAETRRPVPDQVVLARLKREKLKVKEEINQLH' A
#
# COMPACT_ATOMS: atom_id res chain seq x y z
N MET A 1 -10.95 -13.97 -15.69
CA MET A 1 -10.58 -12.53 -15.65
C MET A 1 -10.42 -11.96 -14.23
N ALA A 2 -10.92 -12.61 -13.17
CA ALA A 2 -10.74 -12.16 -11.78
C ALA A 2 -9.26 -12.01 -11.32
N ASN A 3 -8.36 -12.87 -11.81
CA ASN A 3 -6.93 -12.84 -11.43
C ASN A 3 -6.20 -11.55 -11.82
N ALA A 4 -6.60 -10.88 -12.91
CA ALA A 4 -5.93 -9.65 -13.35
C ALA A 4 -6.20 -8.48 -12.39
N HIS A 5 -7.39 -8.42 -11.82
CA HIS A 5 -7.77 -7.39 -10.86
C HIS A 5 -7.02 -7.58 -9.53
N LEU A 6 -6.97 -8.82 -9.03
CA LEU A 6 -6.24 -9.17 -7.81
C LEU A 6 -4.72 -8.96 -7.97
N ALA A 7 -4.15 -9.29 -9.14
CA ALA A 7 -2.75 -8.99 -9.45
C ALA A 7 -2.44 -7.49 -9.44
N THR A 8 -3.36 -6.65 -9.96
CA THR A 8 -3.20 -5.20 -9.96
C THR A 8 -3.25 -4.61 -8.55
N LEU A 9 -4.16 -5.11 -7.71
CA LEU A 9 -4.25 -4.70 -6.30
C LEU A 9 -3.01 -5.13 -5.50
N ASN A 10 -2.52 -6.34 -5.71
CA ASN A 10 -1.28 -6.80 -5.10
C ASN A 10 -0.07 -5.95 -5.51
N ALA A 11 0.02 -5.58 -6.80
CA ALA A 11 1.08 -4.69 -7.29
C ALA A 11 1.01 -3.30 -6.64
N ARG A 12 -0.20 -2.73 -6.51
CA ARG A 12 -0.40 -1.47 -5.78
C ARG A 12 -0.03 -1.57 -4.30
N HIS A 13 -0.43 -2.66 -3.64
CA HIS A 13 -0.08 -2.91 -2.25
C HIS A 13 1.45 -2.97 -2.06
N ALA A 14 2.16 -3.68 -2.92
CA ALA A 14 3.62 -3.77 -2.89
C ALA A 14 4.30 -2.41 -3.12
N ALA A 15 3.79 -1.59 -4.04
CA ALA A 15 4.32 -0.25 -4.29
C ALA A 15 4.11 0.70 -3.09
N LEU A 16 2.94 0.64 -2.45
CA LEU A 16 2.65 1.40 -1.23
C LEU A 16 3.57 0.96 -0.08
N ASP A 17 3.82 -0.35 0.06
CA ASP A 17 4.76 -0.87 1.05
C ASP A 17 6.19 -0.38 0.84
N ALA A 18 6.67 -0.42 -0.39
CA ALA A 18 7.99 0.11 -0.74
C ALA A 18 8.08 1.61 -0.41
N SER A 19 7.00 2.37 -0.66
CA SER A 19 6.94 3.81 -0.36
C SER A 19 6.96 4.09 1.14
N VAL A 20 6.21 3.31 1.95
CA VAL A 20 6.26 3.41 3.42
C VAL A 20 7.66 3.11 3.93
N VAL A 21 8.29 2.02 3.45
CA VAL A 21 9.65 1.65 3.86
C VAL A 21 10.65 2.74 3.47
N ALA A 22 10.56 3.28 2.26
CA ALA A 22 11.42 4.37 1.81
C ALA A 22 11.28 5.62 2.69
N GLU A 23 10.06 6.01 3.06
CA GLU A 23 9.80 7.16 3.94
C GLU A 23 10.29 6.89 5.37
N THR A 24 10.05 5.70 5.93
CA THR A 24 10.53 5.33 7.28
C THR A 24 12.06 5.31 7.41
N ARG A 25 12.78 5.06 6.31
CA ARG A 25 14.25 5.04 6.28
C ARG A 25 14.86 6.43 6.22
N ARG A 26 14.06 7.48 5.98
CA ARG A 26 14.58 8.85 5.94
C ARG A 26 14.98 9.29 7.35
N PRO A 27 16.08 10.05 7.51
CA PRO A 27 16.49 10.58 8.81
C PRO A 27 15.41 11.44 9.50
N VAL A 28 14.59 12.13 8.71
CA VAL A 28 13.41 12.87 9.16
C VAL A 28 12.21 12.40 8.32
N PRO A 29 11.46 11.40 8.79
CA PRO A 29 10.30 10.91 8.06
C PRO A 29 9.15 11.92 8.16
N ASP A 30 8.49 12.20 7.03
CA ASP A 30 7.25 12.99 7.04
C ASP A 30 6.11 12.12 7.58
N GLN A 31 5.71 12.39 8.83
CA GLN A 31 4.66 11.63 9.52
C GLN A 31 3.28 11.76 8.84
N VAL A 32 3.00 12.86 8.15
CA VAL A 32 1.73 13.07 7.44
C VAL A 32 1.68 12.17 6.20
N VAL A 33 2.78 12.15 5.43
CA VAL A 33 2.94 11.27 4.27
C VAL A 33 2.90 9.81 4.70
N LEU A 34 3.60 9.46 5.78
CA LEU A 34 3.67 8.10 6.31
C LEU A 34 2.31 7.60 6.80
N ALA A 35 1.53 8.45 7.49
CA ALA A 35 0.16 8.14 7.89
C ALA A 35 -0.77 7.98 6.68
N ARG A 36 -0.62 8.82 5.65
CA ARG A 36 -1.39 8.70 4.41
C ARG A 36 -1.08 7.39 3.68
N LEU A 37 0.20 7.07 3.46
CA LEU A 37 0.64 5.84 2.79
C LEU A 37 0.15 4.59 3.53
N LYS A 38 0.22 4.58 4.87
CA LYS A 38 -0.32 3.49 5.68
C LYS A 38 -1.84 3.33 5.54
N ARG A 39 -2.61 4.42 5.49
CA ARG A 39 -4.07 4.37 5.24
C ARG A 39 -4.38 3.84 3.85
N GLU A 40 -3.66 4.31 2.83
CA GLU A 40 -3.84 3.83 1.46
C GLU A 40 -3.52 2.33 1.36
N LYS A 41 -2.44 1.87 2.00
CA LYS A 41 -2.11 0.44 2.10
C LYS A 41 -3.23 -0.37 2.76
N LEU A 42 -3.82 0.14 3.85
CA LEU A 42 -4.90 -0.53 4.56
C LEU A 42 -6.13 -0.71 3.66
N LYS A 43 -6.52 0.33 2.92
CA LYS A 43 -7.64 0.27 1.96
C LYS A 43 -7.41 -0.79 0.88
N VAL A 44 -6.22 -0.81 0.27
CA VAL A 44 -5.90 -1.82 -0.76
C VAL A 44 -5.92 -3.23 -0.18
N LYS A 45 -5.45 -3.41 1.06
CA LYS A 45 -5.53 -4.70 1.77
C LYS A 45 -6.98 -5.12 2.02
N GLU A 46 -7.85 -4.20 2.40
CA GLU A 46 -9.29 -4.45 2.58
C GLU A 46 -9.95 -4.82 1.24
N GLU A 47 -9.64 -4.11 0.16
CA GLU A 47 -10.13 -4.44 -1.20
C GLU A 47 -9.69 -5.84 -1.63
N ILE A 48 -8.43 -6.22 -1.40
CA ILE A 48 -7.94 -7.58 -1.68
C ILE A 48 -8.71 -8.62 -0.86
N ASN A 49 -8.94 -8.36 0.43
CA ASN A 49 -9.70 -9.26 1.29
C ASN A 49 -11.18 -9.38 0.89
N GLN A 50 -11.78 -8.34 0.31
CA GLN A 50 -13.16 -8.38 -0.18
C GLN A 50 -13.30 -9.14 -1.51
N LEU A 51 -12.22 -9.20 -2.30
CA LEU A 51 -12.17 -9.90 -3.59
C LEU A 51 -11.73 -11.37 -3.48
N HIS A 52 -11.33 -11.80 -2.29
CA HIS A 52 -10.86 -13.15 -1.98
C HIS A 52 -11.97 -13.97 -1.30
#